data_AF-A0AAV0QRL0-F1
#
_entry.id   AF-A0AAV0QRL0-F1
#
_cell.length_a   1.000
_cell.length_b   1.000
_cell.length_c   1.000
_cell.angle_alpha   90.00
_cell.angle_beta   90.00
_cell.angle_gamma   90.00
#
_symmetry.space_group_name_H-M   'P 1'
#
loop_
_entity.id
_entity.type
_entity.pdbx_description
1 polymer ?
#
loop_
_entity_poly.entity_id
_entity_poly.type
_entity_poly.pdbx_seq_one_letter_code
_entity_poly.pdbx_strand_id
1 'polypeptide(L)' 'MGAGMFAGDAYALDTETLSWKRLDDGGGSESHPGPRGWCAFAGGEMNGEKGLLVYGGNSPSNDRLGDMYFFTPSSEVIGV' A
#
# COMPACT_ATOMS: atom_id res chain seq x y z
N MET A 1 -22.17 7.70 11.77
CA MET A 1 -20.92 7.06 12.25
C MET A 1 -19.84 7.42 11.26
N GLY A 2 -18.76 8.08 11.70
CA GLY A 2 -17.70 8.59 10.82
C GLY A 2 -16.66 7.53 10.48
N ALA A 3 -15.87 7.77 9.43
CA ALA A 3 -14.87 6.84 8.92
C ALA A 3 -13.74 6.53 9.92
N GLY A 4 -13.43 7.47 10.82
CA GLY A 4 -12.20 7.48 11.61
C GLY A 4 -11.09 8.25 10.90
N MET A 5 -9.84 8.07 11.33
CA MET A 5 -8.66 8.56 10.62
C MET A 5 -7.87 7.37 10.09
N PHE A 6 -7.45 7.44 8.83
CA PHE A 6 -6.70 6.38 8.17
C PHE A 6 -5.29 6.84 7.82
N ALA A 7 -4.32 5.94 7.93
CA ALA A 7 -2.99 6.15 7.39
C ALA A 7 -3.01 5.92 5.87
N GLY A 8 -2.22 6.69 5.14
CA GLY A 8 -1.91 6.43 3.73
C GLY A 8 -0.54 5.81 3.51
N ASP A 9 0.28 5.70 4.56
CA ASP A 9 1.67 5.28 4.44
C ASP A 9 1.82 3.75 4.36
N ALA A 10 2.80 3.30 3.58
CA ALA A 10 3.22 1.90 3.52
C ALA A 10 4.59 1.72 4.19
N TYR A 11 4.76 0.58 4.88
CA TYR A 11 5.99 0.22 5.56
C TYR A 11 6.33 -1.25 5.30
N ALA A 12 7.62 -1.55 5.16
CA ALA A 12 8.15 -2.91 5.11
C ALA A 12 9.01 -3.20 6.33
N LEU A 13 8.85 -4.39 6.88
CA LEU A 13 9.74 -4.98 7.87
C LEU A 13 10.73 -5.89 7.16
N ASP A 14 12.01 -5.58 7.29
CA ASP A 14 13.07 -6.54 6.99
C ASP A 14 13.16 -7.54 8.15
N THR A 15 12.83 -8.80 7.86
CA THR A 15 12.80 -9.87 8.86
C THR A 15 14.17 -10.42 9.23
N GLU A 16 15.23 -10.11 8.48
CA GLU A 16 16.60 -10.48 8.79
C GLU A 16 17.24 -9.46 9.75
N THR A 17 17.04 -8.17 9.49
CA THR A 17 17.61 -7.08 10.30
C THR A 17 16.67 -6.54 11.38
N LEU A 18 15.39 -6.90 11.33
CA LEU A 18 14.30 -6.38 12.17
C LEU A 18 14.11 -4.86 12.06
N SER A 19 14.53 -4.28 10.93
CA SER A 19 14.41 -2.85 10.66
C SER A 19 13.15 -2.55 9.86
N TRP A 20 12.48 -1.46 10.22
CA TRP A 20 11.35 -0.93 9.46
C TRP A 20 11.83 0.13 8.48
N LYS A 21 11.33 0.06 7.25
CA LYS A 21 11.52 1.09 6.23
C LYS A 21 10.16 1.60 5.78
N ARG A 22 10.03 2.92 5.70
CA ARG A 22 8.89 3.53 5.00
C ARG A 22 9.09 3.29 3.51
N LEU A 23 8.06 2.79 2.85
CA LEU A 23 8.07 2.58 1.41
C LEU A 23 7.55 3.86 0.76
N ASP A 24 8.40 4.49 -0.05
CA ASP A 24 8.01 5.65 -0.83
C ASP A 24 7.52 5.14 -2.19
N ASP A 25 6.32 5.55 -2.56
CA ASP A 25 5.67 5.27 -3.83
C ASP A 25 5.95 6.36 -4.88
N GLY A 26 6.82 7.32 -4.53
CA GLY A 26 7.06 8.52 -5.30
C GLY A 26 5.87 9.46 -5.16
N GLY A 27 5.73 10.08 -3.98
CA GLY A 27 4.60 10.91 -3.59
C GLY A 27 4.04 11.78 -4.72
N GLY A 28 2.85 11.42 -5.21
CA GLY A 28 2.18 12.05 -6.35
C GLY A 28 1.94 11.14 -7.55
N SER A 29 2.43 9.89 -7.51
CA SER A 29 2.07 8.85 -8.48
C SER A 29 0.57 8.55 -8.43
N GLU A 30 -0.09 8.49 -9.59
CA GLU A 30 -1.49 8.01 -9.71
C GLU A 30 -1.68 6.56 -9.21
N SER A 31 -0.57 5.86 -8.90
CA SER A 31 -0.56 4.48 -8.42
C SER A 31 -0.68 4.36 -6.90
N HIS A 32 -0.77 5.46 -6.16
CA HIS A 32 -0.95 5.42 -4.71
C HIS A 32 -2.42 5.22 -4.31
N PRO A 33 -2.74 4.27 -3.41
CA PRO A 33 -4.10 4.10 -2.92
C PRO A 33 -4.58 5.26 -2.04
N GLY A 34 -3.69 6.09 -1.49
CA GLY A 34 -4.08 7.15 -0.54
C GLY A 34 -4.62 6.61 0.79
N PRO A 35 -4.99 7.49 1.73
CA PRO A 35 -5.46 7.08 3.06
C PRO A 35 -6.74 6.25 2.98
N ARG A 36 -6.69 5.01 3.47
CA ARG A 36 -7.86 4.12 3.49
C ARG A 36 -7.76 3.07 4.59
N GLY A 37 -8.91 2.63 5.06
CA GLY A 37 -9.03 1.51 5.99
C GLY A 37 -9.94 0.42 5.43
N TRP A 38 -9.99 -0.73 6.10
CA TRP A 38 -10.95 -1.79 5.79
C TRP A 38 -10.87 -2.31 4.34
N CYS A 39 -9.72 -2.15 3.68
CA CYS A 39 -9.46 -2.65 2.34
C CYS A 39 -9.09 -4.13 2.37
N ALA A 40 -9.29 -4.80 1.23
CA ALA A 40 -8.71 -6.13 1.01
C ALA A 40 -7.29 -5.97 0.46
N PHE A 41 -6.37 -6.83 0.87
CA PHE A 41 -5.00 -6.82 0.38
C PHE A 41 -4.43 -8.24 0.23
N ALA A 42 -3.48 -8.40 -0.71
CA ALA A 42 -2.78 -9.67 -0.93
C ALA A 42 -1.39 -9.42 -1.54
N GLY A 43 -0.44 -10.31 -1.25
CA GLY A 43 0.81 -10.38 -2.03
C GLY A 43 0.55 -11.02 -3.40
N GLY A 44 1.24 -10.56 -4.44
CA GLY A 44 1.08 -11.09 -5.79
C GLY A 44 2.25 -10.79 -6.71
N GLU A 45 2.08 -11.13 -7.98
CA GLU A 45 3.02 -10.81 -9.06
C GLU A 45 2.25 -10.25 -10.26
N MET A 46 2.73 -9.13 -10.81
CA MET A 46 2.15 -8.48 -11.99
C MET A 46 3.29 -8.09 -12.93
N ASN A 47 3.19 -8.46 -14.21
CA ASN A 47 4.22 -8.19 -15.24
C ASN A 47 5.65 -8.64 -14.84
N GLY A 48 5.77 -9.73 -14.06
CA GLY A 48 7.06 -10.25 -13.58
C GLY A 48 7.59 -9.58 -12.31
N GLU A 49 6.85 -8.63 -11.73
CA GLU A 49 7.23 -7.92 -10.51
C GLU A 49 6.37 -8.33 -9.33
N LYS A 50 7.00 -8.66 -8.19
CA LYS A 50 6.31 -8.98 -6.94
C LYS A 50 5.85 -7.71 -6.24
N GLY A 51 4.65 -7.73 -5.67
CA GLY A 51 4.08 -6.56 -5.02
C GLY A 51 2.90 -6.85 -4.11
N LEU A 52 2.28 -5.77 -3.65
CA LEU A 52 1.10 -5.74 -2.79
C LEU A 52 -0.11 -5.25 -3.60
N LEU A 53 -1.12 -6.09 -3.74
CA LEU A 53 -2.44 -5.71 -4.24
C LEU A 53 -3.25 -5.06 -3.11
N VAL A 54 -3.90 -3.94 -3.40
CA VAL A 54 -4.87 -3.26 -2.53
C VAL A 54 -6.17 -3.06 -3.30
N TYR A 55 -7.30 -3.51 -2.75
CA TYR A 55 -8.62 -3.37 -3.35
C TYR A 55 -9.61 -2.69 -2.40
N GLY A 56 -10.24 -1.64 -2.93
CA GLY A 56 -11.34 -0.92 -2.29
C GLY A 56 -11.01 -0.39 -0.89
N GLY A 57 -11.97 -0.50 0.02
CA GLY A 57 -11.88 -0.01 1.40
C GLY A 57 -12.78 1.20 1.66
N ASN A 58 -12.45 1.93 2.71
CA ASN A 58 -13.16 3.13 3.14
C ASN A 58 -12.24 4.35 3.07
N SER A 59 -12.75 5.43 2.48
CA SER A 59 -12.04 6.72 2.41
C SER A 59 -12.22 7.55 3.70
N PRO A 60 -11.43 8.62 3.89
CA PRO A 60 -11.63 9.59 4.98
C PRO A 60 -12.99 10.30 4.92
N SER A 61 -13.57 10.45 3.73
CA SER A 61 -14.94 10.96 3.52
C SER A 61 -16.03 9.93 3.82
N ASN A 62 -15.65 8.73 4.28
CA ASN A 62 -16.53 7.59 4.60
C ASN A 62 -17.17 6.91 3.37
N ASP A 63 -16.62 7.14 2.19
CA ASP A 63 -17.07 6.48 0.96
C ASP A 63 -16.53 5.05 0.89
N ARG A 64 -17.30 4.16 0.26
CA ARG A 64 -16.84 2.81 -0.08
C ARG A 64 -16.15 2.86 -1.43
N LEU A 65 -14.92 2.38 -1.47
CA LEU A 65 -14.06 2.39 -2.65
C LEU A 65 -14.13 1.03 -3.36
N GLY A 66 -13.96 1.05 -4.68
CA GLY A 66 -13.91 -0.14 -5.55
C GLY A 66 -12.75 -0.10 -6.55
N ASP A 67 -11.79 0.77 -6.31
CA ASP A 67 -10.53 0.91 -7.04
C ASP A 67 -9.54 -0.20 -6.66
N MET A 68 -8.52 -0.37 -7.50
CA MET A 68 -7.50 -1.40 -7.35
C MET A 68 -6.12 -0.82 -7.64
N TYR A 69 -5.17 -1.11 -6.76
CA TYR A 69 -3.78 -0.68 -6.85
C TYR A 69 -2.86 -1.87 -6.69
N PHE A 70 -1.78 -1.92 -7.46
CA PHE A 70 -0.70 -2.89 -7.28
C PHE A 70 0.59 -2.13 -7.02
N PHE A 71 1.10 -2.25 -5.81
CA PHE A 71 2.31 -1.59 -5.35
C PHE A 71 3.50 -2.53 -5.48
N THR A 72 4.44 -2.20 -6.37
CA THR A 72 5.73 -2.87 -6.48
C THR A 72 6.79 -2.02 -5.75
N PRO A 73 7.27 -2.43 -4.57
CA PRO A 73 8.41 -1.76 -3.96
C PRO A 73 9.66 -1.96 -4.83
N SER A 74 10.43 -0.89 -5.06
CA SER A 74 11.68 -1.01 -5.83
C SER A 74 12.67 -1.92 -5.12
N SER A 75 13.39 -2.76 -5.88
CA SER A 75 14.35 -3.74 -5.34
C SER A 75 15.45 -3.10 -4.48
N GLU A 76 15.82 -1.85 -4.77
CA GLU A 76 16.78 -1.07 -3.98
C GLU A 76 16.31 -0.81 -2.53
N VAL A 77 15.00 -0.72 -2.30
CA VAL A 77 14.43 -0.55 -0.95
C VAL A 77 14.43 -1.87 -0.17
N ILE A 78 14.38 -3.00 -0.87
CA ILE A 78 14.28 -4.35 -0.31
C ILE A 78 15.65 -5.04 -0.12
N GLY A 79 16.74 -4.45 -0.62
CA GLY A 79 18.10 -4.92 -0.34
C GLY A 79 18.37 -6.37 -0.80
N VAL A 80 17.81 -6.75 -1.95
CA VAL A 80 18.10 -8.03 -2.64
C VAL A 80 19.00 -7.79 -3.84
#